data_AF-A0A9Q0VDC1-F1
#
_entry.id   AF-A0A9Q0VDC1-F1
#
_cell.length_a   1.000
_cell.length_b   1.000
_cell.length_c   1.000
_cell.angle_alpha   90.00
_cell.angle_beta   90.00
_cell.angle_gamma   90.00
#
_symmetry.space_group_name_H-M   'P 1'
#
loop_
_entity.id
_entity.type
_entity.pdbx_description
1 polymer ?
#
loop_
_entity_poly.entity_id
_entity_poly.type
_entity_poly.pdbx_seq_one_letter_code
_entity_poly.pdbx_strand_id
1 'polypeptide(L)'
;MSTLSEAYQDLPLHPHHVIPLDFDSVRALPDSHAWPPASHSSESDDRLSIPTVDLTDPDAGKLIGQACEAWGAFQVTNHAIPLDLLREVESEARRLFSLPTGQKLKALRSPGGATGYGLARISPFFNKYMWHEGFTIMGSSTDHASDLWPNDYQRFW
;
A
#
# COMPACT_ATOMS: atom_id res chain seq x y z
N MET A 1 23.55 -5.14 -7.53
CA MET A 1 22.10 -4.94 -7.75
C MET A 1 21.80 -3.51 -7.35
N SER A 2 21.13 -2.74 -8.21
CA SER A 2 20.69 -1.40 -7.84
C SER A 2 19.60 -1.48 -6.76
N THR A 3 19.59 -0.53 -5.83
CA THR A 3 18.50 -0.45 -4.86
C THR A 3 17.21 -0.04 -5.57
N LEU A 4 16.05 -0.40 -5.00
CA LEU A 4 14.75 0.00 -5.57
C LEU A 4 14.62 1.54 -5.66
N SER A 5 15.27 2.26 -4.73
CA SER A 5 15.34 3.72 -4.75
C SER A 5 16.17 4.25 -5.94
N GLU A 6 17.31 3.62 -6.26
CA GLU A 6 18.10 3.99 -7.44
C GLU A 6 17.32 3.78 -8.74
N ALA A 7 16.62 2.65 -8.86
CA ALA A 7 15.78 2.38 -10.03
C ALA A 7 14.68 3.44 -10.24
N TYR A 8 14.21 4.07 -9.16
CA TYR A 8 13.20 5.13 -9.24
C TYR A 8 13.75 6.51 -9.58
N GLN A 9 15.03 6.75 -9.29
CA GLN A 9 15.73 7.98 -9.72
C GLN A 9 15.96 7.97 -11.24
N ASP A 10 16.29 6.81 -11.80
CA ASP A 10 16.50 6.64 -13.25
C ASP A 10 15.18 6.72 -14.05
N LEU A 11 14.04 6.49 -13.39
CA LEU A 11 12.69 6.49 -13.98
C LEU A 11 11.76 7.42 -13.16
N PRO A 12 11.93 8.74 -13.27
CA PRO A 12 11.10 9.70 -12.54
C PRO A 12 9.67 9.71 -13.09
N LEU A 13 8.70 9.83 -12.19
CA LEU A 13 7.29 9.97 -12.57
C LEU A 13 6.97 11.42 -12.95
N HIS A 14 6.03 11.60 -13.88
CA HIS A 14 5.44 12.93 -14.05
C HIS A 14 4.61 13.32 -12.81
N PRO A 15 4.54 14.62 -12.44
CA PRO A 15 3.82 15.05 -11.24
C PRO A 15 2.35 14.61 -11.16
N HIS A 16 1.64 14.55 -12.30
CA HIS A 16 0.27 14.06 -12.37
C HIS A 16 0.13 12.55 -12.11
N HIS A 17 1.23 11.80 -12.14
CA HIS A 17 1.30 10.38 -11.76
C HIS A 17 1.65 10.16 -10.28
N VAL A 18 1.82 11.24 -9.51
CA VAL A 18 2.17 11.16 -8.09
C VAL A 18 1.00 11.58 -7.23
N ILE A 19 0.36 12.70 -7.56
CA ILE A 19 -0.73 13.29 -6.77
C ILE A 19 -2.00 12.41 -6.90
N PRO A 20 -2.56 11.90 -5.78
CA PRO A 20 -3.80 11.13 -5.83
C PRO A 20 -5.01 11.99 -6.20
N LEU A 21 -6.10 11.31 -6.58
CA LEU A 21 -7.40 11.97 -6.75
C LEU A 21 -7.82 12.61 -5.43
N ASP A 22 -8.29 13.86 -5.47
CA ASP A 22 -8.86 14.51 -4.29
C ASP A 22 -10.29 14.00 -4.08
N PHE A 23 -10.43 12.93 -3.30
CA PHE A 23 -11.69 12.23 -3.07
C PHE A 23 -12.79 13.13 -2.49
N ASP A 24 -12.43 14.19 -1.77
CA ASP A 24 -13.40 15.15 -1.21
C ASP A 24 -14.02 16.08 -2.27
N SER A 25 -13.34 16.25 -3.41
CA SER A 25 -13.77 17.17 -4.48
C SER A 25 -14.63 16.51 -5.56
N VAL A 26 -14.57 15.18 -5.66
CA VAL A 26 -15.12 14.41 -6.78
C VAL A 26 -16.58 14.02 -6.50
N ARG A 27 -17.47 14.37 -7.43
CA ARG A 27 -18.93 14.10 -7.30
C ARG A 27 -19.41 12.85 -8.03
N ALA A 28 -18.60 12.30 -8.93
CA ALA A 28 -18.91 11.13 -9.74
C ALA A 28 -17.62 10.42 -10.13
N LEU A 29 -17.70 9.11 -10.42
CA LEU A 29 -16.55 8.32 -10.86
C LEU A 29 -15.94 8.91 -12.15
N PRO A 30 -14.69 9.41 -12.14
CA PRO A 30 -14.07 9.97 -13.33
C PRO A 30 -13.68 8.88 -14.33
N ASP A 31 -13.65 9.22 -15.62
CA ASP A 31 -13.22 8.29 -16.68
C ASP A 31 -11.81 7.75 -16.46
N SER A 32 -10.93 8.50 -15.78
CA SER A 32 -9.58 8.04 -15.43
C SER A 32 -9.58 6.86 -14.45
N HIS A 33 -10.66 6.66 -13.69
CA HIS A 33 -10.83 5.57 -12.72
C HIS A 33 -11.94 4.59 -13.10
N ALA A 34 -12.64 4.82 -14.23
CA ALA A 34 -13.65 3.91 -14.75
C ALA A 34 -12.97 2.73 -15.46
N TRP A 35 -12.82 1.61 -14.76
CA TRP A 35 -12.32 0.36 -15.32
C TRP A 35 -13.37 -0.31 -16.19
N PRO A 36 -12.99 -0.92 -17.33
CA PRO A 36 -13.93 -1.69 -18.13
C PRO A 36 -14.48 -2.86 -17.31
N PRO A 37 -15.72 -3.30 -17.57
CA PRO A 37 -16.26 -4.50 -16.93
C PRO A 37 -15.30 -5.66 -17.16
N ALA A 38 -15.00 -6.42 -16.11
CA ALA A 38 -14.17 -7.61 -16.25
C ALA A 38 -14.83 -8.55 -17.28
N SER A 39 -14.06 -9.02 -18.27
CA SER A 39 -14.51 -9.99 -19.27
C SER A 39 -14.85 -11.36 -18.68
N HIS A 40 -14.56 -11.57 -17.40
CA HIS A 40 -14.83 -12.79 -16.67
C HIS A 40 -15.67 -12.40 -15.45
N SER A 41 -16.95 -12.73 -15.47
CA SER A 41 -17.68 -12.97 -14.23
C SER A 41 -16.97 -14.12 -13.52
N SER A 42 -16.11 -13.83 -12.55
CA SER A 42 -15.59 -14.87 -11.69
C SER A 42 -16.77 -15.39 -10.88
N GLU A 43 -17.33 -16.53 -11.28
CA GLU A 43 -18.14 -17.32 -10.36
C GLU A 43 -17.23 -17.59 -9.15
N SER A 44 -17.56 -17.02 -8.00
CA SER A 44 -16.84 -17.32 -6.77
C SER A 44 -17.12 -18.77 -6.44
N ASP A 45 -16.13 -19.65 -6.65
CA ASP A 45 -16.20 -20.98 -6.09
C ASP A 45 -15.96 -20.85 -4.57
N ASP A 46 -17.05 -20.78 -3.81
CA ASP A 46 -17.03 -20.67 -2.34
C ASP A 46 -16.26 -21.83 -1.66
N ARG A 47 -15.88 -22.86 -2.42
CA ARG A 47 -15.08 -24.00 -1.96
C ARG A 47 -13.57 -23.74 -1.98
N LEU A 48 -13.12 -22.68 -2.64
CA LEU A 48 -11.71 -22.33 -2.80
C LEU A 48 -11.31 -21.25 -1.78
N SER A 49 -10.75 -21.66 -0.64
CA SER A 49 -10.16 -20.75 0.35
C SER A 49 -8.65 -20.67 0.22
N ILE A 50 -8.08 -19.46 0.25
CA ILE A 50 -6.63 -19.24 0.31
C ILE A 50 -6.05 -20.03 1.50
N PRO A 51 -4.97 -20.82 1.31
CA PRO A 51 -4.38 -21.60 2.39
C PRO A 51 -3.98 -20.73 3.58
N THR A 52 -4.21 -21.23 4.79
CA THR A 52 -3.76 -20.61 6.03
C THR A 52 -2.71 -21.50 6.68
N VAL A 53 -1.53 -20.95 6.97
CA VAL A 53 -0.42 -21.67 7.61
C VAL A 53 -0.26 -21.20 9.05
N ASP A 54 -0.25 -22.15 9.99
CA ASP A 54 0.17 -21.90 11.37
C ASP A 54 1.70 -21.92 11.44
N LEU A 55 2.33 -20.81 11.82
CA LEU A 55 3.80 -20.73 11.89
C LEU A 55 4.40 -21.48 13.09
N THR A 56 3.57 -22.00 14.00
CA THR A 56 4.02 -22.89 15.09
C THR A 56 3.99 -24.36 14.70
N ASP A 57 3.41 -24.70 13.54
CA ASP A 57 3.42 -26.06 12.99
C ASP A 57 4.87 -26.48 12.64
N PRO A 58 5.35 -27.66 13.09
CA PRO A 58 6.68 -28.17 12.75
C PRO A 58 6.94 -28.26 11.23
N ASP A 59 5.89 -28.43 10.42
CA ASP A 59 5.94 -28.54 8.96
C ASP A 59 5.58 -27.22 8.25
N ALA A 60 5.50 -26.08 8.95
CA ALA A 60 5.09 -24.78 8.38
C ALA A 60 5.86 -24.42 7.09
N GLY A 61 7.17 -24.68 7.02
CA GLY A 61 7.97 -24.42 5.83
C GLY A 61 7.53 -25.24 4.60
N LYS A 62 7.13 -26.50 4.80
CA LYS A 62 6.59 -27.36 3.74
C LYS A 62 5.21 -26.88 3.29
N LEU A 63 4.35 -26.50 4.24
CA LEU A 63 3.02 -25.98 3.95
C LEU A 63 3.07 -24.67 3.15
N ILE A 64 4.00 -23.78 3.50
CA ILE A 64 4.29 -22.55 2.74
C ILE A 64 4.70 -22.89 1.30
N GLY A 65 5.65 -23.84 1.13
CA GLY A 65 6.08 -24.27 -0.20
C GLY A 65 4.90 -24.77 -1.06
N GLN A 66 4.06 -25.63 -0.49
CA GLN A 66 2.86 -26.15 -1.16
C GLN A 66 1.86 -25.04 -1.52
N ALA A 67 1.64 -24.09 -0.62
CA ALA A 67 0.75 -22.97 -0.89
C ALA A 67 1.31 -22.04 -1.98
N CYS A 68 2.61 -21.78 -1.98
CA CYS A 68 3.29 -21.03 -3.05
C CYS A 68 3.12 -21.71 -4.41
N GLU A 69 3.31 -23.03 -4.49
CA GLU A 69 3.19 -23.79 -5.75
C GLU A 69 1.75 -23.85 -6.28
N ALA A 70 0.79 -24.11 -5.39
CA ALA A 70 -0.60 -24.31 -5.79
C ALA A 70 -1.40 -23.01 -5.93
N TRP A 71 -1.07 -21.97 -5.15
CA TRP A 71 -1.86 -20.73 -5.05
C TRP A 71 -1.07 -19.45 -5.35
N GLY A 72 0.24 -19.43 -5.11
CA GLY A 72 1.06 -18.21 -5.14
C GLY A 72 0.75 -17.22 -4.01
N ALA A 73 -0.14 -17.56 -3.07
CA ALA A 73 -0.53 -16.76 -1.93
C ALA A 73 -0.99 -17.65 -0.75
N PHE A 74 -0.83 -17.15 0.47
CA PHE A 74 -1.28 -17.81 1.70
C PHE A 74 -1.47 -16.77 2.82
N GLN A 75 -2.24 -17.13 3.83
CA GLN A 75 -2.34 -16.41 5.10
C GLN A 75 -1.45 -17.09 6.14
N VAL A 76 -1.00 -16.32 7.14
CA VAL A 76 -0.24 -16.86 8.28
C VAL A 76 -0.95 -16.57 9.59
N THR A 77 -0.85 -17.52 10.52
CA THR A 77 -1.32 -17.38 11.91
C THR A 77 -0.20 -17.74 12.86
N ASN A 78 -0.35 -17.36 14.14
CA ASN A 78 0.65 -17.59 15.19
C ASN A 78 2.07 -17.07 14.83
N HIS A 79 2.13 -15.97 14.10
CA HIS A 79 3.36 -15.33 13.63
C HIS A 79 4.17 -14.59 14.71
N ALA A 80 3.78 -14.71 15.99
CA ALA A 80 4.39 -14.06 17.15
C ALA A 80 4.41 -12.51 17.17
N ILE A 81 4.05 -11.83 16.07
CA ILE A 81 3.83 -10.38 16.06
C ILE A 81 2.69 -10.02 17.05
N PRO A 82 2.92 -9.12 18.03
CA PRO A 82 1.90 -8.72 18.99
C PRO A 82 0.67 -8.09 18.32
N LEU A 83 -0.53 -8.50 18.74
CA LEU A 83 -1.78 -7.95 18.19
C LEU A 83 -1.92 -6.44 18.46
N ASP A 84 -1.40 -5.95 19.59
CA ASP A 84 -1.47 -4.53 19.91
C ASP A 84 -0.62 -3.68 18.95
N LEU A 85 0.51 -4.21 18.47
CA LEU A 85 1.30 -3.54 17.43
C LEU A 85 0.54 -3.46 16.11
N LEU A 86 -0.15 -4.52 15.71
CA LEU A 86 -0.98 -4.50 14.49
C LEU A 86 -2.11 -3.46 14.61
N ARG A 87 -2.79 -3.42 15.76
CA ARG A 87 -3.83 -2.41 16.04
C ARG A 87 -3.28 -0.99 16.01
N GLU A 88 -2.07 -0.77 16.53
CA GLU A 88 -1.40 0.53 16.50
C GLU A 88 -1.09 0.95 15.06
N VAL A 89 -0.52 0.05 14.23
CA VAL A 89 -0.26 0.31 12.81
C VAL A 89 -1.55 0.67 12.07
N GLU A 90 -2.64 -0.08 12.28
CA GLU A 90 -3.94 0.25 11.68
C GLU A 90 -4.51 1.59 12.17
N SER A 91 -4.32 1.92 13.45
CA SER A 91 -4.75 3.18 14.03
C SER A 91 -3.98 4.36 13.42
N GLU A 92 -2.66 4.27 13.31
CA GLU A 92 -1.84 5.31 12.71
C GLU A 92 -2.08 5.46 11.20
N ALA A 93 -2.32 4.37 10.48
CA ALA A 93 -2.73 4.43 9.08
C ALA A 93 -4.08 5.16 8.92
N ARG A 94 -5.08 4.81 9.75
CA ARG A 94 -6.37 5.54 9.79
C ARG A 94 -6.19 7.01 10.13
N ARG A 95 -5.34 7.32 11.11
CA ARG A 95 -5.02 8.70 11.52
C ARG A 95 -4.43 9.50 10.37
N LEU A 96 -3.49 8.92 9.62
CA LEU A 96 -2.86 9.54 8.45
C LEU A 96 -3.88 9.85 7.35
N PHE A 97 -4.66 8.86 6.93
CA PHE A 97 -5.57 9.04 5.79
C PHE A 97 -6.81 9.88 6.13
N SER A 98 -7.14 10.02 7.43
CA SER A 98 -8.17 10.94 7.92
C SER A 98 -7.71 12.42 7.93
N LEU A 99 -6.43 12.71 7.70
CA LEU A 99 -5.95 14.09 7.58
C LEU A 99 -6.54 14.75 6.32
N PRO A 100 -6.81 16.07 6.34
CA PRO A 100 -7.20 16.80 5.14
C PRO A 100 -6.18 16.62 4.00
N THR A 101 -6.65 16.60 2.75
CA THR A 101 -5.78 16.44 1.56
C THR A 101 -4.58 17.37 1.58
N GLY A 102 -4.76 18.66 1.90
CA GLY A 102 -3.66 19.63 1.98
C GLY A 102 -2.59 19.29 3.03
N GLN A 103 -2.95 18.61 4.11
CA GLN A 103 -2.00 18.16 5.12
C GLN A 103 -1.24 16.92 4.63
N LYS A 104 -1.93 15.94 4.02
CA LYS A 104 -1.31 14.74 3.42
C LYS A 104 -0.28 15.11 2.33
N LEU A 105 -0.59 16.14 1.53
CA LEU A 105 0.29 16.66 0.48
C LEU A 105 1.62 17.25 1.00
N LYS A 106 1.75 17.55 2.29
CA LYS A 106 3.05 17.97 2.87
C LYS A 106 4.09 16.86 2.82
N ALA A 107 3.64 15.61 2.87
CA ALA A 107 4.49 14.43 2.73
C ALA A 107 4.42 13.84 1.30
N LEU A 108 4.10 14.64 0.28
CA LEU A 108 4.02 14.18 -1.10
C LEU A 108 5.38 13.63 -1.56
N ARG A 109 5.37 12.39 -2.04
CA ARG A 109 6.57 11.75 -2.58
C ARG A 109 7.11 12.56 -3.77
N SER A 110 8.42 12.75 -3.84
CA SER A 110 9.03 13.39 -5.00
C SER A 110 8.93 12.52 -6.26
N PRO A 111 8.92 13.09 -7.48
CA PRO A 111 8.90 12.36 -8.75
C PRO A 111 9.88 11.18 -8.87
N GLY A 112 11.12 11.36 -8.40
CA GLY A 112 12.17 10.33 -8.36
C GLY A 112 12.29 9.60 -7.03
N GLY A 113 11.45 9.94 -6.05
CA GLY A 113 11.46 9.37 -4.71
C GLY A 113 10.68 8.05 -4.62
N ALA A 114 10.99 7.28 -3.59
CA ALA A 114 10.30 6.03 -3.27
C ALA A 114 9.31 6.17 -2.10
N THR A 115 9.59 7.07 -1.16
CA THR A 115 8.87 7.24 0.12
C THR A 115 7.96 8.47 0.08
N GLY A 116 6.79 8.40 0.71
CA GLY A 116 5.85 9.51 0.86
C GLY A 116 4.43 9.19 0.39
N TYR A 117 3.54 10.15 0.56
CA TYR A 117 2.16 10.15 0.08
C TYR A 117 2.13 10.22 -1.45
N GLY A 118 1.26 9.43 -2.07
CA GLY A 118 1.06 9.45 -3.52
C GLY A 118 0.47 8.17 -4.08
N LEU A 119 0.21 8.17 -5.39
CA LEU A 119 -0.26 7.00 -6.12
C LEU A 119 0.77 5.85 -6.03
N ALA A 120 0.34 4.59 -6.17
CA ALA A 120 1.29 3.48 -6.23
C ALA A 120 2.26 3.67 -7.41
N ARG A 121 3.56 3.37 -7.23
CA ARG A 121 4.58 3.52 -8.30
C ARG A 121 4.27 2.68 -9.55
N ILE A 122 3.44 1.65 -9.43
CA ILE A 122 2.99 0.81 -10.54
C ILE A 122 1.87 1.45 -11.39
N SER A 123 1.27 2.56 -10.94
CA SER A 123 0.13 3.21 -11.62
C SER A 123 0.36 3.48 -13.12
N PRO A 124 1.55 3.90 -13.58
CA PRO A 124 1.80 4.13 -15.02
C PRO A 124 1.73 2.87 -15.89
N PHE A 125 1.74 1.66 -15.31
CA PHE A 125 1.58 0.41 -16.07
C PHE A 125 0.12 0.12 -16.43
N PHE A 126 -0.83 0.92 -15.94
CA PHE A 126 -2.25 0.78 -16.20
C PHE A 126 -2.78 1.96 -17.00
N ASN A 127 -3.78 1.70 -17.84
CA ASN A 127 -4.47 2.71 -18.64
C ASN A 127 -5.54 3.48 -17.84
N LYS A 128 -5.84 3.04 -16.62
CA LYS A 128 -6.77 3.64 -15.66
C LYS A 128 -6.10 3.67 -14.28
N TYR A 129 -6.41 4.69 -13.49
CA TYR A 129 -5.95 4.79 -12.11
C TYR A 129 -6.81 3.90 -11.20
N MET A 130 -6.17 3.40 -10.15
CA MET A 130 -6.84 2.67 -9.07
C MET A 130 -7.61 3.66 -8.18
N TRP A 131 -8.74 3.21 -7.62
CA TRP A 131 -9.48 3.99 -6.63
C TRP A 131 -8.80 3.87 -5.25
N HIS A 132 -7.67 4.57 -5.09
CA HIS A 132 -6.89 4.53 -3.86
C HIS A 132 -6.22 5.87 -3.54
N GLU A 133 -5.85 6.04 -2.29
CA GLU A 133 -4.68 6.83 -1.89
C GLU A 133 -3.66 5.92 -1.20
N GLY A 134 -2.41 6.35 -1.15
CA GLY A 134 -1.33 5.50 -0.64
C GLY A 134 -0.21 6.32 -0.01
N PHE A 135 0.51 5.68 0.89
CA PHE A 135 1.72 6.19 1.49
C PHE A 135 2.77 5.10 1.47
N THR A 136 3.94 5.35 0.89
CA THR A 136 5.02 4.38 0.82
C THR A 136 6.09 4.73 1.85
N ILE A 137 6.52 3.75 2.64
CA ILE A 137 7.63 3.90 3.60
C ILE A 137 8.80 3.04 3.13
N MET A 138 9.89 3.66 2.70
CA MET A 138 11.19 3.01 2.55
C MET A 138 12.21 3.73 3.44
N GLY A 139 12.72 3.02 4.44
CA GLY A 139 13.61 3.59 5.45
C GLY A 139 12.85 4.38 6.52
N SER A 140 13.48 5.43 7.03
CA SER A 140 12.88 6.27 8.07
C SER A 140 11.69 7.07 7.54
N SER A 141 10.62 7.12 8.34
CA SER A 141 9.43 7.95 8.10
C SER A 141 9.43 9.27 8.88
N THR A 142 10.50 9.57 9.62
CA THR A 142 10.52 10.67 10.60
C THR A 142 10.27 12.04 9.97
N ASP A 143 10.91 12.33 8.84
CA ASP A 143 10.76 13.64 8.17
C ASP A 143 9.30 13.85 7.76
N HIS A 144 8.71 12.87 7.07
CA HIS A 144 7.29 12.90 6.71
C HIS A 144 6.37 12.96 7.93
N ALA A 145 6.68 12.22 9.01
CA ALA A 145 5.89 12.27 10.23
C ALA A 145 5.94 13.67 10.86
N SER A 146 7.09 14.35 10.82
CA SER A 146 7.23 15.72 11.32
C SER A 146 6.48 16.75 10.46
N ASP A 147 6.41 16.54 9.15
CA ASP A 147 5.59 17.36 8.25
C ASP A 147 4.09 17.17 8.50
N LEU A 148 3.68 15.92 8.74
CA LEU A 148 2.28 15.53 8.97
C LEU A 148 1.79 15.87 10.37
N TRP A 149 2.61 15.67 11.40
CA TRP A 149 2.29 15.90 12.80
C TRP A 149 3.41 16.65 13.54
N PRO A 150 3.60 17.96 13.29
CA PRO A 150 4.71 18.72 13.86
C PRO A 150 4.83 18.68 15.39
N ASN A 151 3.70 18.44 16.08
CA ASN A 151 3.64 18.40 17.55
C ASN A 151 3.53 16.98 18.13
N ASP A 152 3.54 15.92 17.31
CA ASP A 152 3.27 14.53 17.75
C ASP A 152 4.00 13.46 16.90
N TYR A 153 5.10 13.84 16.23
CA TYR A 153 5.89 12.92 15.39
C TYR A 153 6.91 12.08 16.17
N GLN A 154 7.12 12.40 17.45
CA GLN A 154 8.16 11.81 18.31
C GLN A 154 7.97 10.30 18.54
N ARG A 155 6.76 9.79 18.30
CA ARG A 155 6.41 8.38 18.45
C ARG A 155 6.95 7.51 17.30
N PHE A 156 7.45 8.13 16.23
CA PHE A 156 8.05 7.48 15.07
C PHE A 156 9.60 7.50 15.11
N TRP A 157 10.19 7.71 16.29
CA TRP A 157 11.64 7.67 16.55
C TRP A 157 12.07 6.41 17.28
#